data_AF-A0A812S6W5-F1
#
_entry.id   AF-A0A812S6W5-F1
#
_cell.length_a   1.000
_cell.length_b   1.000
_cell.length_c   1.000
_cell.angle_alpha   90.00
_cell.angle_beta   90.00
_cell.angle_gamma   90.00
#
_symmetry.space_group_name_H-M   'P 1'
#
loop_
_entity.id
_entity.type
_entity.pdbx_description
1 polymer ?
#
loop_
_entity_poly.entity_id
_entity_poly.type
_entity_poly.pdbx_seq_one_letter_code
_entity_poly.pdbx_strand_id
1 'polypeptide(L)'
;DAEKQASVDPEIKRPRFSKLDLTALIISKGLRTKAAILAYMQEHGSYEAQVLVHSNQKKLKNFLDEAAEWHSRPSRCTARAGDGLESNAVNTFFAANQATISKFDLAVALRAIICKGPSKTTRVPLVAGPTNSGKTTLFLPFDEVFGFQHVFHKPALGSKFALRNILKDKRFLFFDDFRPVEYGQETLPVSTFLSLFQGQPLEVQVSQAFHDGNMDFEWRRGCIMTAKAEGLWIPRGAVSQEDIRHMQSRVLMFSATATVPNLRDTVPCARCLCFWIRELAAQHDTRLVLQAPPSPSHYAIEVPDMRRSESITGLAALAERAKLPAHKIDQIRAELEALGAIHIAELTAADWQSLSCWPTLLPFEQRRLLASRS
;
A
#
# COMPACT_ATOMS: atom_id res chain seq x y z
N ASP A 1 44.05 4.16 -27.70
CA ASP A 1 43.27 4.32 -26.45
C ASP A 1 42.43 5.56 -26.50
N ALA A 2 41.21 5.44 -25.97
CA ALA A 2 40.10 6.40 -25.96
C ALA A 2 39.35 6.57 -27.29
N GLU A 3 38.28 5.78 -27.49
CA GLU A 3 36.91 6.27 -27.77
C GLU A 3 35.98 5.11 -28.16
N LYS A 4 35.07 4.74 -27.24
CA LYS A 4 33.67 4.37 -27.50
C LYS A 4 33.01 3.88 -26.20
N GLN A 5 32.52 4.83 -25.40
CA GLN A 5 31.45 4.58 -24.45
C GLN A 5 30.19 5.20 -25.03
N ALA A 6 29.38 4.38 -25.71
CA ALA A 6 28.01 4.75 -26.05
C ALA A 6 27.13 4.52 -24.81
N SER A 7 26.59 5.61 -24.29
CA SER A 7 25.58 5.64 -23.24
C SER A 7 24.31 4.93 -23.71
N VAL A 8 23.98 3.80 -23.08
CA VAL A 8 22.69 3.13 -23.25
C VAL A 8 21.72 3.78 -22.28
N ASP A 9 20.84 4.63 -22.79
CA ASP A 9 19.69 5.11 -22.05
C ASP A 9 18.75 3.92 -21.73
N PRO A 10 18.25 3.80 -20.49
CA PRO A 10 17.31 2.75 -20.14
C PRO A 10 15.97 3.02 -20.84
N GLU A 11 15.68 2.24 -21.88
CA GLU A 11 14.36 2.23 -22.53
C GLU A 11 13.27 2.07 -21.46
N ILE A 12 12.43 3.11 -21.34
CA ILE A 12 11.20 3.05 -20.55
C ILE A 12 10.30 2.01 -21.22
N LYS A 13 10.32 0.77 -20.71
CA LYS A 13 9.52 -0.34 -21.22
C LYS A 13 8.04 0.04 -21.15
N ARG A 14 7.44 0.31 -22.30
CA ARG A 14 5.99 0.53 -22.43
C ARG A 14 5.23 -0.68 -21.86
N PRO A 15 4.10 -0.46 -21.17
CA PRO A 15 3.32 -1.55 -20.61
C PRO A 15 2.83 -2.48 -21.72
N ARG A 16 3.24 -3.75 -21.70
CA ARG A 16 2.84 -4.75 -22.70
C ARG A 16 1.45 -5.29 -22.39
N PHE A 17 0.59 -5.33 -23.40
CA PHE A 17 -0.68 -6.06 -23.36
C PHE A 17 -0.43 -7.52 -22.97
N SER A 18 -1.08 -7.98 -21.91
CA SER A 18 -0.82 -9.27 -21.27
C SER A 18 -1.95 -10.28 -21.50
N LYS A 19 -1.70 -11.55 -21.12
CA LYS A 19 -2.74 -12.60 -21.12
C LYS A 19 -3.96 -12.21 -20.26
N LEU A 20 -3.73 -11.50 -19.15
CA LEU A 20 -4.80 -11.07 -18.24
C LEU A 20 -5.68 -10.01 -18.89
N ASP A 21 -5.08 -9.08 -19.63
CA ASP A 21 -5.82 -8.05 -20.37
C ASP A 21 -6.70 -8.69 -21.44
N LEU A 22 -6.16 -9.68 -22.17
CA LEU A 22 -6.93 -10.47 -23.12
C LEU A 22 -8.09 -11.22 -22.45
N THR A 23 -7.87 -11.82 -21.29
CA THR A 23 -8.89 -12.57 -20.55
C THR A 23 -10.02 -11.64 -20.06
N ALA A 24 -9.66 -10.48 -19.52
CA ALA A 24 -10.63 -9.45 -19.12
C ALA A 24 -11.43 -8.93 -20.32
N LEU A 25 -10.77 -8.76 -21.47
CA LEU A 25 -11.42 -8.35 -22.71
C LEU A 25 -12.40 -9.42 -23.23
N ILE A 26 -12.01 -10.70 -23.23
CA ILE A 26 -12.88 -11.83 -23.59
C ILE A 26 -14.15 -11.82 -22.74
N ILE A 27 -14.02 -11.64 -21.42
CA ILE A 27 -15.16 -11.62 -20.49
C ILE A 27 -16.04 -10.39 -20.74
N SER A 28 -15.45 -9.19 -20.82
CA SER A 28 -16.20 -7.93 -20.94
C SER A 28 -16.93 -7.79 -22.28
N LYS A 29 -16.37 -8.33 -23.36
CA LYS A 29 -16.96 -8.30 -24.71
C LYS A 29 -17.75 -9.56 -25.05
N GLY A 30 -17.83 -10.52 -24.13
CA GLY A 30 -18.57 -11.77 -24.32
C GLY A 30 -18.03 -12.62 -25.49
N LEU A 31 -16.73 -12.59 -25.74
CA LEU A 31 -16.12 -13.33 -26.86
C LEU A 31 -16.10 -14.82 -26.52
N ARG A 32 -16.80 -15.67 -27.28
CA ARG A 32 -16.93 -17.11 -26.98
C ARG A 32 -16.11 -18.02 -27.90
N THR A 33 -15.56 -17.50 -28.98
CA THR A 33 -14.86 -18.30 -30.00
C THR A 33 -13.54 -17.66 -30.41
N LYS A 34 -12.62 -18.48 -30.93
CA LYS A 34 -11.33 -17.98 -31.47
C LYS A 34 -11.54 -16.96 -32.58
N ALA A 35 -12.51 -17.22 -33.45
CA ALA A 35 -12.86 -16.33 -34.55
C ALA A 35 -13.34 -14.96 -34.03
N ALA A 36 -14.19 -14.95 -32.99
CA ALA A 36 -14.65 -13.71 -32.36
C ALA A 36 -13.49 -12.89 -31.76
N ILE A 37 -12.52 -13.55 -31.12
CA ILE A 37 -11.31 -12.87 -30.62
C ILE A 37 -10.51 -12.27 -31.77
N LEU A 38 -10.27 -13.03 -32.83
CA LEU A 38 -9.47 -12.56 -33.98
C LEU A 38 -10.16 -11.39 -34.69
N ALA A 39 -11.46 -11.48 -34.96
CA ALA A 39 -12.24 -10.42 -35.58
C ALA A 39 -12.24 -9.15 -34.72
N TYR A 40 -12.52 -9.28 -33.41
CA TYR A 40 -12.49 -8.15 -32.49
C TYR A 40 -11.10 -7.47 -32.46
N MET A 41 -10.03 -8.25 -32.47
CA MET A 41 -8.66 -7.72 -32.40
C MET A 41 -8.22 -7.04 -33.70
N GLN A 42 -8.72 -7.52 -34.85
CA GLN A 42 -8.49 -6.85 -36.13
C GLN A 42 -9.17 -5.49 -36.19
N GLU A 43 -10.41 -5.40 -35.71
CA GLU A 43 -11.21 -4.17 -35.78
C GLU A 43 -10.88 -3.16 -34.66
N HIS A 44 -10.61 -3.65 -33.44
CA HIS A 44 -10.56 -2.83 -32.23
C HIS A 44 -9.26 -2.98 -31.42
N GLY A 45 -8.40 -3.95 -31.75
CA GLY A 45 -7.21 -4.26 -30.96
C GLY A 45 -6.07 -3.27 -31.19
N SER A 46 -5.34 -2.92 -30.13
CA SER A 46 -4.06 -2.23 -30.27
C SER A 46 -3.04 -3.15 -30.97
N TYR A 47 -1.98 -2.57 -31.53
CA TYR A 47 -0.91 -3.33 -32.18
C TYR A 47 -0.33 -4.43 -31.26
N GLU A 48 -0.12 -4.12 -29.99
CA GLU A 48 0.40 -5.06 -28.99
C GLU A 48 -0.57 -6.22 -28.72
N ALA A 49 -1.87 -5.93 -28.65
CA ALA A 49 -2.91 -6.94 -28.48
C ALA A 49 -2.99 -7.86 -29.70
N GLN A 50 -2.90 -7.29 -30.91
CA GLN A 50 -2.86 -8.05 -32.15
C GLN A 50 -1.63 -8.98 -32.21
N VAL A 51 -0.44 -8.49 -31.84
CA VAL A 51 0.79 -9.30 -31.80
C VAL A 51 0.66 -10.44 -30.78
N LEU A 52 0.13 -10.17 -29.58
CA LEU A 52 -0.07 -11.21 -28.57
C LEU A 52 -1.05 -12.29 -29.05
N VAL A 53 -2.17 -11.89 -29.64
CA VAL A 53 -3.19 -12.82 -30.13
C VAL A 53 -2.66 -13.64 -31.32
N HIS A 54 -1.93 -13.01 -32.25
CA HIS A 54 -1.33 -13.67 -33.39
C HIS A 54 -0.27 -14.71 -32.95
N SER A 55 0.62 -14.33 -32.03
CA SER A 55 1.65 -15.24 -31.50
C SER A 55 1.08 -16.39 -30.66
N ASN A 56 -0.15 -16.26 -30.14
CA ASN A 56 -0.77 -17.26 -29.26
C ASN A 56 -2.04 -17.91 -29.84
N GLN A 57 -2.27 -17.86 -31.17
CA GLN A 57 -3.47 -18.42 -31.81
C GLN A 57 -3.81 -19.86 -31.40
N LYS A 58 -2.79 -20.71 -31.25
CA LYS A 58 -2.97 -22.11 -30.81
C LYS A 58 -3.53 -22.20 -29.38
N LYS A 59 -3.09 -21.31 -28.50
CA LYS A 59 -3.45 -21.23 -27.06
C LYS A 59 -4.75 -20.48 -26.78
N LEU A 60 -5.35 -19.80 -27.77
CA LEU A 60 -6.60 -19.05 -27.58
C LEU A 60 -7.76 -19.90 -27.05
N LYS A 61 -7.76 -21.22 -27.30
CA LYS A 61 -8.77 -22.13 -26.74
C LYS A 61 -8.66 -22.15 -25.21
N ASN A 62 -7.44 -22.35 -24.71
CA ASN A 62 -7.18 -22.35 -23.28
C ASN A 62 -7.56 -21.01 -22.64
N PHE A 63 -7.32 -19.88 -23.33
CA PHE A 63 -7.72 -18.57 -22.81
C PHE A 63 -9.23 -18.38 -22.78
N LEU A 64 -9.97 -18.95 -23.75
CA LEU A 64 -11.43 -18.99 -23.73
C LEU A 64 -11.95 -19.88 -22.60
N ASP A 65 -11.36 -21.05 -22.40
CA ASP A 65 -11.73 -21.99 -21.33
C ASP A 65 -11.48 -21.36 -19.95
N GLU A 66 -10.33 -20.70 -19.77
CA GLU A 66 -10.04 -19.91 -18.57
C GLU A 66 -11.04 -18.75 -18.42
N ALA A 67 -11.26 -17.93 -19.44
CA ALA A 67 -12.25 -16.84 -19.37
C ALA A 67 -13.67 -17.35 -19.03
N ALA A 68 -14.04 -18.51 -19.58
CA ALA A 68 -15.32 -19.16 -19.31
C ALA A 68 -15.40 -19.64 -17.86
N GLU A 69 -14.35 -20.29 -17.33
CA GLU A 69 -14.29 -20.69 -15.92
C GLU A 69 -14.42 -19.48 -14.98
N TRP A 70 -13.76 -18.38 -15.31
CA TRP A 70 -13.85 -17.14 -14.54
C TRP A 70 -15.23 -16.49 -14.64
N HIS A 71 -15.92 -16.64 -15.76
CA HIS A 71 -17.27 -16.10 -15.98
C HIS A 71 -18.36 -17.00 -15.38
N SER A 72 -18.16 -18.32 -15.38
CA SER A 72 -19.14 -19.33 -14.98
C SER A 72 -19.09 -19.69 -13.50
N ARG A 73 -18.03 -19.28 -12.78
CA ARG A 73 -18.03 -19.37 -11.32
C ARG A 73 -19.23 -18.56 -10.82
N PRO A 74 -20.29 -19.21 -10.29
CA PRO A 74 -21.42 -18.47 -9.75
C PRO A 74 -20.83 -17.58 -8.68
N SER A 75 -20.89 -16.27 -8.86
CA SER A 75 -20.52 -15.38 -7.77
C SER A 75 -21.46 -15.77 -6.63
N ARG A 76 -20.93 -16.40 -5.57
CA ARG A 76 -21.72 -16.74 -4.36
C ARG A 76 -22.41 -15.52 -3.75
N CYS A 77 -22.08 -14.33 -4.25
CA CYS A 77 -22.87 -13.14 -4.13
C CYS A 77 -24.16 -13.22 -4.94
N THR A 78 -25.27 -13.56 -4.29
CA THR A 78 -26.64 -13.40 -4.82
C THR A 78 -27.05 -11.94 -4.94
N ALA A 79 -26.26 -11.02 -4.38
CA ALA A 79 -26.59 -9.61 -4.41
C ALA A 79 -26.36 -8.99 -5.79
N ARG A 80 -27.40 -8.31 -6.28
CA ARG A 80 -27.27 -7.35 -7.36
C ARG A 80 -26.46 -6.16 -6.85
N ALA A 81 -25.61 -5.61 -7.72
CA ALA A 81 -24.90 -4.36 -7.43
C ALA A 81 -25.95 -3.25 -7.25
N GLY A 82 -26.27 -2.91 -6.00
CA GLY A 82 -27.30 -1.92 -5.66
C GLY A 82 -28.18 -2.32 -4.48
N ASP A 83 -28.38 -3.62 -4.25
CA ASP A 83 -29.15 -4.09 -3.11
C ASP A 83 -28.19 -4.25 -1.92
N GLY A 84 -28.42 -3.47 -0.86
CA GLY A 84 -27.61 -3.46 0.35
C GLY A 84 -27.39 -4.87 0.90
N LEU A 85 -26.18 -5.40 0.76
CA LEU A 85 -25.74 -6.62 1.45
C LEU A 85 -25.52 -6.31 2.93
N GLU A 86 -26.53 -6.56 3.75
CA GLU A 86 -26.44 -6.43 5.20
C GLU A 86 -25.52 -7.48 5.88
N SER A 87 -24.96 -8.46 5.15
CA SER A 87 -24.02 -9.42 5.74
C SER A 87 -22.93 -9.89 4.77
N ASN A 88 -22.05 -8.99 4.35
CA ASN A 88 -20.79 -9.37 3.69
C ASN A 88 -19.61 -9.00 4.59
N ALA A 89 -18.57 -9.83 4.58
CA ALA A 89 -17.32 -9.63 5.33
C ALA A 89 -16.79 -8.19 5.30
N VAL A 90 -16.86 -7.52 4.14
CA VAL A 90 -16.49 -6.11 4.01
C VAL A 90 -17.32 -5.21 4.94
N ASN A 91 -18.65 -5.25 4.82
CA ASN A 91 -19.53 -4.38 5.58
C ASN A 91 -19.46 -4.67 7.08
N THR A 92 -19.45 -5.95 7.46
CA THR A 92 -19.35 -6.37 8.86
C THR A 92 -18.01 -5.94 9.48
N PHE A 93 -16.89 -6.12 8.77
CA PHE A 93 -15.57 -5.71 9.25
C PHE A 93 -15.49 -4.21 9.47
N PHE A 94 -15.93 -3.40 8.51
CA PHE A 94 -15.85 -1.94 8.61
C PHE A 94 -16.88 -1.36 9.57
N ALA A 95 -18.07 -1.94 9.70
CA ALA A 95 -19.04 -1.52 10.72
C ALA A 95 -18.44 -1.65 12.13
N ALA A 96 -17.70 -2.74 12.39
CA ALA A 96 -17.02 -2.94 13.68
C ALA A 96 -15.78 -2.05 13.86
N ASN A 97 -15.03 -1.75 12.79
CA ASN A 97 -13.72 -1.09 12.87
C ASN A 97 -13.68 0.33 12.26
N GLN A 98 -14.84 0.96 12.01
CA GLN A 98 -14.91 2.29 11.38
C GLN A 98 -14.17 3.39 12.16
N ALA A 99 -14.03 3.24 13.48
CA ALA A 99 -13.34 4.20 14.33
C ALA A 99 -11.81 4.18 14.15
N THR A 100 -11.24 3.07 13.65
CA THR A 100 -9.79 2.88 13.59
C THR A 100 -9.25 2.59 12.19
N ILE A 101 -10.12 2.17 11.26
CA ILE A 101 -9.73 1.87 9.88
C ILE A 101 -10.62 2.64 8.91
N SER A 102 -10.02 3.56 8.16
CA SER A 102 -10.64 4.16 6.98
C SER A 102 -10.81 3.11 5.88
N LYS A 103 -12.06 2.84 5.50
CA LYS A 103 -12.38 1.96 4.37
C LYS A 103 -11.83 2.49 3.04
N PHE A 104 -11.67 3.82 2.91
CA PHE A 104 -11.11 4.44 1.71
C PHE A 104 -9.61 4.21 1.62
N ASP A 105 -8.89 4.48 2.71
CA ASP A 105 -7.43 4.41 2.74
C ASP A 105 -6.96 2.97 2.51
N LEU A 106 -7.66 2.00 3.12
CA LEU A 106 -7.35 0.59 2.91
C LEU A 106 -7.68 0.15 1.47
N ALA A 107 -8.78 0.60 0.88
CA ALA A 107 -9.10 0.31 -0.53
C ALA A 107 -8.05 0.89 -1.49
N VAL A 108 -7.60 2.14 -1.26
CA VAL A 108 -6.54 2.80 -2.05
C VAL A 108 -5.22 2.05 -1.91
N ALA A 109 -4.84 1.66 -0.69
CA ALA A 109 -3.62 0.90 -0.43
C ALA A 109 -3.65 -0.47 -1.12
N LEU A 110 -4.79 -1.17 -1.05
CA LEU A 110 -4.99 -2.46 -1.74
C LEU A 110 -4.93 -2.32 -3.26
N ARG A 111 -5.57 -1.29 -3.83
CA ARG A 111 -5.45 -1.01 -5.27
C ARG A 111 -3.98 -0.75 -5.65
N ALA A 112 -3.29 0.09 -4.88
CA ALA A 112 -1.90 0.44 -5.16
C ALA A 112 -1.00 -0.80 -5.14
N ILE A 113 -1.10 -1.65 -4.11
CA ILE A 113 -0.27 -2.85 -4.01
C ILE A 113 -0.63 -3.89 -5.09
N ILE A 114 -1.91 -4.05 -5.45
CA ILE A 114 -2.34 -4.98 -6.50
C ILE A 114 -1.81 -4.53 -7.87
N CYS A 115 -1.88 -3.24 -8.19
CA CYS A 115 -1.50 -2.71 -9.50
C CYS A 115 0.01 -2.50 -9.66
N LYS A 116 0.71 -2.07 -8.60
CA LYS A 116 2.11 -1.64 -8.67
C LYS A 116 3.08 -2.61 -8.01
N GLY A 117 2.59 -3.53 -7.17
CA GLY A 117 3.44 -4.36 -6.31
C GLY A 117 4.14 -3.55 -5.21
N PRO A 118 4.89 -4.22 -4.32
CA PRO A 118 5.61 -3.56 -3.25
C PRO A 118 6.72 -2.65 -3.79
N SER A 119 6.88 -1.49 -3.16
CA SER A 119 7.98 -0.54 -3.45
C SER A 119 8.20 0.39 -2.26
N LYS A 120 9.20 1.27 -2.35
CA LYS A 120 9.42 2.30 -1.31
C LYS A 120 8.18 3.19 -1.09
N THR A 121 7.41 3.44 -2.14
CA THR A 121 6.21 4.28 -2.12
C THR A 121 4.91 3.47 -2.02
N THR A 122 4.94 2.20 -2.37
CA THR A 122 3.80 1.27 -2.30
C THR A 122 4.07 0.23 -1.23
N ARG A 123 3.81 0.60 0.03
CA ARG A 123 3.99 -0.28 1.18
C ARG A 123 2.92 -1.36 1.20
N VAL A 124 3.27 -2.53 1.72
CA VAL A 124 2.36 -3.67 1.82
C VAL A 124 1.32 -3.40 2.91
N PRO A 125 0.01 -3.44 2.63
CA PRO A 125 -0.98 -3.29 3.68
C PRO A 125 -0.88 -4.46 4.67
N LEU A 126 -0.85 -4.14 5.97
CA LEU A 126 -0.86 -5.12 7.05
C LEU A 126 -1.99 -4.77 8.01
N VAL A 127 -2.99 -5.65 8.10
CA VAL A 127 -4.12 -5.45 9.02
C VAL A 127 -3.84 -6.22 10.31
N ALA A 128 -3.61 -5.49 11.40
CA ALA A 128 -3.29 -6.05 12.71
C ALA A 128 -4.47 -5.89 13.66
N GLY A 129 -4.78 -6.90 14.48
CA GLY A 129 -5.87 -6.79 15.47
C GLY A 129 -6.07 -8.06 16.29
N PRO A 130 -7.02 -8.06 17.25
CA PRO A 130 -7.30 -9.22 18.09
C PRO A 130 -7.87 -10.38 17.28
N THR A 131 -7.92 -11.58 17.87
CA THR A 131 -8.60 -12.73 17.28
C THR A 131 -10.07 -12.37 17.01
N ASN A 132 -10.68 -12.95 15.97
CA ASN A 132 -12.07 -12.69 15.58
C ASN A 132 -12.41 -11.25 15.15
N SER A 133 -11.44 -10.39 14.85
CA SER A 133 -11.73 -9.07 14.28
C SER A 133 -12.11 -9.09 12.79
N GLY A 134 -12.25 -10.27 12.17
CA GLY A 134 -12.68 -10.41 10.77
C GLY A 134 -11.60 -10.15 9.71
N LYS A 135 -10.34 -9.93 10.11
CA LYS A 135 -9.20 -9.64 9.21
C LYS A 135 -9.03 -10.70 8.12
N THR A 136 -8.90 -11.96 8.53
CA THR A 136 -8.75 -13.10 7.61
C THR A 136 -9.97 -13.21 6.72
N THR A 137 -11.18 -13.18 7.30
CA THR A 137 -12.45 -13.27 6.56
C THR A 137 -12.60 -12.19 5.49
N LEU A 138 -12.09 -10.97 5.74
CA LEU A 138 -12.08 -9.90 4.75
C LEU A 138 -11.24 -10.25 3.51
N PHE A 139 -10.10 -10.93 3.68
CA PHE A 139 -9.10 -11.14 2.62
C PHE A 139 -9.04 -12.57 2.06
N LEU A 140 -9.67 -13.55 2.69
CA LEU A 140 -9.91 -14.89 2.13
C LEU A 140 -10.40 -14.88 0.68
N PRO A 141 -11.24 -13.92 0.24
CA PRO A 141 -11.67 -13.91 -1.16
C PRO A 141 -10.55 -13.74 -2.19
N PHE A 142 -9.34 -13.32 -1.81
CA PHE A 142 -8.23 -13.25 -2.76
C PHE A 142 -7.85 -14.62 -3.35
N ASP A 143 -8.14 -15.72 -2.67
CA ASP A 143 -7.96 -17.06 -3.23
C ASP A 143 -8.88 -17.34 -4.42
N GLU A 144 -10.11 -16.82 -4.37
CA GLU A 144 -11.03 -16.89 -5.50
C GLU A 144 -10.63 -15.88 -6.59
N VAL A 145 -10.19 -14.67 -6.21
CA VAL A 145 -9.80 -13.60 -7.15
C VAL A 145 -8.56 -13.96 -7.95
N PHE A 146 -7.54 -14.58 -7.36
CA PHE A 146 -6.29 -14.90 -8.05
C PHE A 146 -6.16 -16.38 -8.42
N GLY A 147 -7.01 -17.23 -7.83
CA GLY A 147 -6.91 -18.69 -7.86
C GLY A 147 -6.00 -19.19 -6.75
N PHE A 148 -6.51 -20.09 -5.89
CA PHE A 148 -5.80 -20.63 -4.73
C PHE A 148 -4.37 -21.12 -5.05
N GLN A 149 -4.21 -21.81 -6.18
CA GLN A 149 -2.90 -22.31 -6.62
C GLN A 149 -1.91 -21.20 -7.00
N HIS A 150 -2.40 -20.01 -7.33
CA HIS A 150 -1.60 -18.83 -7.65
C HIS A 150 -1.46 -17.87 -6.47
N VAL A 151 -2.13 -18.09 -5.35
CA VAL A 151 -1.85 -17.35 -4.13
C VAL A 151 -0.71 -18.03 -3.38
N PHE A 152 0.34 -17.27 -3.05
CA PHE A 152 1.39 -17.72 -2.17
C PHE A 152 0.99 -17.38 -0.73
N HIS A 153 0.61 -18.41 -0.01
CA HIS A 153 0.28 -18.32 1.40
C HIS A 153 1.56 -18.30 2.24
N LYS A 154 1.47 -17.79 3.47
CA LYS A 154 2.64 -17.73 4.35
C LYS A 154 3.33 -19.10 4.46
N PRO A 155 4.67 -19.14 4.48
CA PRO A 155 5.40 -20.38 4.66
C PRO A 155 5.17 -20.98 6.05
N ALA A 156 5.41 -22.27 6.19
CA ALA A 156 5.46 -22.92 7.49
C ALA A 156 6.64 -22.35 8.30
N LEU A 157 6.40 -22.09 9.58
CA LEU A 157 7.45 -21.61 10.50
C LEU A 157 8.56 -22.68 10.61
N GLY A 158 9.82 -22.25 10.57
CA GLY A 158 11.01 -23.09 10.57
C GLY A 158 11.39 -23.70 9.20
N SER A 159 10.67 -23.37 8.13
CA SER A 159 10.94 -23.92 6.80
C SER A 159 12.23 -23.37 6.18
N LYS A 160 13.23 -24.23 5.93
CA LYS A 160 14.50 -23.87 5.26
C LYS A 160 14.34 -23.35 3.84
N PHE A 161 13.30 -23.78 3.12
CA PHE A 161 13.02 -23.36 1.73
C PHE A 161 11.72 -22.55 1.66
N ALA A 162 11.55 -21.62 2.61
CA ALA A 162 10.31 -20.87 2.82
C ALA A 162 9.73 -20.27 1.53
N LEU A 163 10.56 -19.67 0.68
CA LEU A 163 10.10 -19.00 -0.54
C LEU A 163 10.09 -19.88 -1.78
N ARG A 164 10.53 -21.15 -1.75
CA ARG A 164 10.64 -21.98 -2.97
C ARG A 164 9.36 -22.03 -3.80
N ASN A 165 8.21 -22.09 -3.13
CA ASN A 165 6.91 -22.16 -3.79
C ASN A 165 6.47 -20.85 -4.43
N ILE A 166 7.13 -19.72 -4.15
CA ILE A 166 6.86 -18.43 -4.81
C ILE A 166 7.21 -18.48 -6.31
N LEU A 167 8.15 -19.34 -6.69
CA LEU A 167 8.62 -19.55 -8.06
C LEU A 167 7.58 -20.24 -8.96
N LYS A 168 6.50 -20.81 -8.39
CA LYS A 168 5.46 -21.56 -9.11
C LYS A 168 4.34 -20.65 -9.64
N ASP A 169 4.70 -19.67 -10.47
CA ASP A 169 3.78 -18.67 -11.08
C ASP A 169 2.72 -18.12 -10.10
N LYS A 170 3.19 -17.70 -8.92
CA LYS A 170 2.33 -17.08 -7.90
C LYS A 170 1.96 -15.67 -8.33
N ARG A 171 0.68 -15.32 -8.25
CA ARG A 171 0.09 -14.05 -8.68
C ARG A 171 -0.15 -13.07 -7.54
N PHE A 172 -0.22 -13.55 -6.31
CA PHE A 172 -0.53 -12.73 -5.15
C PHE A 172 0.05 -13.34 -3.87
N LEU A 173 0.49 -12.52 -2.92
CA LEU A 173 0.91 -12.97 -1.60
C LEU A 173 -0.21 -12.72 -0.59
N PHE A 174 -0.62 -13.76 0.12
CA PHE A 174 -1.55 -13.63 1.23
C PHE A 174 -0.96 -14.25 2.49
N PHE A 175 -0.41 -13.39 3.35
CA PHE A 175 0.27 -13.82 4.58
C PHE A 175 -0.70 -13.63 5.75
N ASP A 176 -1.54 -14.63 5.98
CA ASP A 176 -2.56 -14.62 7.03
C ASP A 176 -2.01 -14.98 8.42
N ASP A 177 -2.33 -14.23 9.47
CA ASP A 177 -1.74 -14.36 10.82
C ASP A 177 -0.21 -14.40 10.82
N PHE A 178 0.39 -13.50 10.05
CA PHE A 178 1.83 -13.37 9.89
C PHE A 178 2.45 -12.57 11.04
N ARG A 179 3.61 -13.03 11.51
CA ARG A 179 4.34 -12.46 12.65
C ARG A 179 5.75 -12.13 12.21
N PRO A 180 6.01 -10.89 11.71
CA PRO A 180 7.27 -10.55 11.05
C PRO A 180 8.51 -10.87 11.90
N VAL A 181 8.47 -10.57 13.21
CA VAL A 181 9.61 -10.82 14.09
C VAL A 181 9.88 -12.32 14.30
N GLU A 182 8.83 -13.13 14.49
CA GLU A 182 8.95 -14.58 14.68
C GLU A 182 9.44 -15.27 13.40
N TYR A 183 8.89 -14.89 12.25
CA TYR A 183 9.34 -15.38 10.96
C TYR A 183 10.78 -14.92 10.64
N GLY A 184 11.15 -13.71 11.06
CA GLY A 184 12.48 -13.12 10.93
C GLY A 184 13.61 -13.95 11.54
N GLN A 185 13.30 -14.75 12.56
CA GLN A 185 14.28 -15.58 13.28
C GLN A 185 14.57 -16.89 12.57
N GLU A 186 13.52 -17.56 12.07
CA GLU A 186 13.61 -18.98 11.75
C GLU A 186 13.29 -19.32 10.28
N THR A 187 12.61 -18.42 9.56
CA THR A 187 11.94 -18.78 8.29
C THR A 187 12.23 -17.82 7.16
N LEU A 188 12.08 -16.52 7.41
CA LEU A 188 12.22 -15.47 6.43
C LEU A 188 13.16 -14.40 7.01
N PRO A 189 14.48 -14.48 6.77
CA PRO A 189 15.44 -13.54 7.31
C PRO A 189 15.03 -12.08 7.06
N VAL A 190 15.39 -11.19 7.98
CA VAL A 190 15.03 -9.76 7.90
C VAL A 190 15.42 -9.16 6.54
N SER A 191 16.63 -9.42 6.05
CA SER A 191 17.09 -8.95 4.74
C SER A 191 16.17 -9.42 3.60
N THR A 192 15.76 -10.69 3.60
CA THR A 192 14.82 -11.24 2.61
C THR A 192 13.44 -10.61 2.73
N PHE A 193 12.93 -10.40 3.96
CA PHE A 193 11.67 -9.68 4.19
C PHE A 193 11.73 -8.29 3.56
N LEU A 194 12.82 -7.54 3.82
CA LEU A 194 13.01 -6.20 3.29
C LEU A 194 13.03 -6.22 1.76
N SER A 195 13.85 -7.06 1.12
CA SER A 195 13.92 -7.12 -0.35
C SER A 195 12.56 -7.50 -0.96
N LEU A 196 11.91 -8.53 -0.42
CA LEU A 196 10.62 -9.03 -0.92
C LEU A 196 9.54 -7.94 -0.88
N PHE A 197 9.41 -7.24 0.25
CA PHE A 197 8.38 -6.22 0.45
C PHE A 197 8.80 -4.81 0.05
N GLN A 198 9.99 -4.64 -0.56
CA GLN A 198 10.33 -3.48 -1.39
C GLN A 198 10.16 -3.72 -2.88
N GLY A 199 9.88 -4.96 -3.29
CA GLY A 199 9.98 -5.36 -4.70
C GLY A 199 11.41 -5.26 -5.24
N GLN A 200 12.42 -5.52 -4.41
CA GLN A 200 13.81 -5.62 -4.86
C GLN A 200 14.16 -7.06 -5.26
N PRO A 201 15.13 -7.24 -6.18
CA PRO A 201 15.69 -8.56 -6.46
C PRO A 201 16.25 -9.23 -5.20
N LEU A 202 16.07 -10.54 -5.11
CA LEU A 202 16.59 -11.40 -4.04
C LEU A 202 16.84 -12.82 -4.57
N GLU A 203 17.73 -13.55 -3.90
CA GLU A 203 17.94 -14.97 -4.18
C GLU A 203 16.96 -15.84 -3.37
N VAL A 204 16.23 -16.72 -4.05
CA VAL A 204 15.40 -17.74 -3.42
C VAL A 204 16.22 -18.99 -3.22
N GLN A 205 16.36 -19.39 -1.96
CA GLN A 205 17.03 -20.63 -1.60
C GLN A 205 16.27 -21.85 -2.14
N VAL A 206 16.97 -22.68 -2.91
CA VAL A 206 16.47 -23.94 -3.46
C VAL A 206 17.41 -25.09 -3.10
N SER A 207 16.92 -26.33 -3.26
CA SER A 207 17.73 -27.51 -2.99
C SER A 207 18.81 -27.66 -4.07
N GLN A 208 20.06 -27.70 -3.64
CA GLN A 208 21.24 -27.86 -4.49
C GLN A 208 21.32 -29.25 -5.15
N ALA A 209 20.52 -30.22 -4.68
CA ALA A 209 20.44 -31.53 -5.32
C ALA A 209 19.75 -31.48 -6.70
N PHE A 210 18.99 -30.42 -6.98
CA PHE A 210 18.21 -30.28 -8.21
C PHE A 210 18.55 -29.00 -9.00
N HIS A 211 19.34 -28.10 -8.43
CA HIS A 211 19.68 -26.80 -8.98
C HIS A 211 21.13 -26.45 -8.66
N ASP A 212 21.82 -25.80 -9.59
CA ASP A 212 23.15 -25.26 -9.37
C ASP A 212 23.02 -23.81 -8.88
N GLY A 213 23.12 -23.60 -7.57
CA GLY A 213 22.96 -22.30 -6.92
C GLY A 213 21.53 -21.93 -6.53
N ASN A 214 21.36 -20.69 -6.06
CA ASN A 214 20.06 -20.10 -5.76
C ASN A 214 19.45 -19.47 -7.01
N MET A 215 18.14 -19.20 -6.97
CA MET A 215 17.44 -18.58 -8.10
C MET A 215 17.17 -17.11 -7.83
N ASP A 216 17.56 -16.23 -8.76
CA ASP A 216 17.18 -14.82 -8.72
C ASP A 216 15.67 -14.64 -8.87
N PHE A 217 15.11 -13.74 -8.06
CA PHE A 217 13.69 -13.49 -8.01
C PHE A 217 13.38 -12.05 -7.67
N GLU A 218 12.30 -11.51 -8.24
CA GLU A 218 11.78 -10.19 -7.91
C GLU A 218 10.27 -10.24 -7.83
N TRP A 219 9.70 -9.77 -6.71
CA TRP A 219 8.25 -9.72 -6.53
C TRP A 219 7.69 -8.37 -6.97
N ARG A 220 6.90 -8.37 -8.04
CA ARG A 220 6.24 -7.16 -8.58
C ARG A 220 4.71 -7.22 -8.54
N ARG A 221 4.14 -8.18 -7.80
CA ARG A 221 2.68 -8.45 -7.80
C ARG A 221 2.06 -8.08 -6.44
N GLY A 222 0.74 -8.19 -6.31
CA GLY A 222 0.04 -7.80 -5.09
C GLY A 222 0.41 -8.61 -3.84
N CYS A 223 0.29 -7.99 -2.66
CA CYS A 223 0.53 -8.61 -1.37
C CYS A 223 -0.39 -8.00 -0.30
N ILE A 224 -0.86 -8.83 0.63
CA ILE A 224 -1.58 -8.42 1.84
C ILE A 224 -1.14 -9.28 3.02
N MET A 225 -1.10 -8.69 4.20
CA MET A 225 -0.82 -9.37 5.46
C MET A 225 -1.95 -9.16 6.46
N THR A 226 -2.23 -10.17 7.26
CA THR A 226 -2.98 -10.01 8.52
C THR A 226 -2.11 -10.45 9.67
N ALA A 227 -2.33 -9.89 10.86
CA ALA A 227 -1.52 -10.20 12.03
C ALA A 227 -2.30 -10.05 13.34
N LYS A 228 -1.87 -10.77 14.38
CA LYS A 228 -2.24 -10.41 15.77
C LYS A 228 -1.52 -9.12 16.16
N ALA A 229 -2.25 -8.15 16.72
CA ALA A 229 -1.64 -6.87 17.15
C ALA A 229 -0.72 -7.03 18.36
N GLU A 230 -1.14 -7.86 19.33
CA GLU A 230 -0.38 -8.11 20.54
C GLU A 230 0.95 -8.81 20.22
N GLY A 231 2.06 -8.22 20.68
CA GLY A 231 3.39 -8.79 20.53
C GLY A 231 3.99 -8.69 19.13
N LEU A 232 3.31 -8.03 18.18
CA LEU A 232 3.69 -8.04 16.76
C LEU A 232 5.11 -7.53 16.50
N TRP A 233 5.52 -6.51 17.25
CA TRP A 233 6.77 -5.76 17.07
C TRP A 233 7.66 -5.79 18.31
N ILE A 234 7.56 -6.87 19.11
CA ILE A 234 8.44 -7.06 20.27
C ILE A 234 9.74 -7.73 19.78
N PRO A 235 10.92 -7.13 20.01
CA PRO A 235 12.21 -7.75 19.66
C PRO A 235 12.34 -9.14 20.28
N ARG A 236 12.88 -10.07 19.50
CA ARG A 236 13.10 -11.44 19.98
C ARG A 236 14.27 -12.06 19.20
N GLY A 237 15.08 -12.86 19.87
CA GLY A 237 16.21 -13.57 19.27
C GLY A 237 17.18 -12.63 18.54
N ALA A 238 17.48 -12.96 17.29
CA ALA A 238 18.40 -12.19 16.44
C ALA A 238 17.77 -10.94 15.79
N VAL A 239 16.46 -10.71 15.96
CA VAL A 239 15.77 -9.57 15.36
C VAL A 239 15.82 -8.39 16.33
N SER A 240 16.64 -7.40 15.98
CA SER A 240 16.84 -6.20 16.80
C SER A 240 15.68 -5.20 16.68
N GLN A 241 15.68 -4.18 17.53
CA GLN A 241 14.73 -3.08 17.43
C GLN A 241 14.90 -2.27 16.13
N GLU A 242 16.12 -2.18 15.62
CA GLU A 242 16.40 -1.49 14.35
C GLU A 242 15.83 -2.28 13.17
N ASP A 243 16.01 -3.60 13.17
CA ASP A 243 15.40 -4.49 12.17
C ASP A 243 13.87 -4.32 12.14
N ILE A 244 13.24 -4.22 13.31
CA ILE A 244 11.81 -3.95 13.44
C ILE A 244 11.42 -2.64 12.76
N ARG A 245 12.16 -1.54 12.97
CA ARG A 245 11.88 -0.26 12.30
C ARG A 245 11.99 -0.38 10.78
N HIS A 246 13.00 -1.11 10.30
CA HIS A 246 13.14 -1.37 8.87
C HIS A 246 11.98 -2.20 8.33
N MET A 247 11.54 -3.25 9.02
CA MET A 247 10.38 -4.05 8.61
C MET A 247 9.09 -3.22 8.61
N GLN A 248 8.87 -2.41 9.65
CA GLN A 248 7.72 -1.49 9.74
C GLN A 248 7.69 -0.49 8.57
N SER A 249 8.86 -0.04 8.09
CA SER A 249 8.93 0.87 6.93
C SER A 249 8.38 0.26 5.62
N ARG A 250 8.25 -1.08 5.53
CA ARG A 250 7.75 -1.79 4.33
C ARG A 250 6.26 -2.06 4.36
N VAL A 251 5.63 -1.86 5.51
CA VAL A 251 4.20 -2.12 5.68
C VAL A 251 3.43 -0.82 5.93
N LEU A 252 2.19 -0.81 5.49
CA LEU A 252 1.20 0.20 5.86
C LEU A 252 0.22 -0.48 6.83
N MET A 253 0.37 -0.18 8.11
CA MET A 253 -0.36 -0.86 9.17
C MET A 253 -1.76 -0.26 9.37
N PHE A 254 -2.77 -1.12 9.39
CA PHE A 254 -4.15 -0.79 9.72
C PHE A 254 -4.55 -1.55 10.99
N SER A 255 -4.95 -0.83 12.03
CA SER A 255 -5.22 -1.42 13.35
C SER A 255 -6.72 -1.66 13.53
N ALA A 256 -7.12 -2.93 13.51
CA ALA A 256 -8.46 -3.37 13.88
C ALA A 256 -8.51 -3.56 15.40
N THR A 257 -9.42 -2.85 16.08
CA THR A 257 -9.56 -2.90 17.55
C THR A 257 -10.79 -3.68 17.99
N ALA A 258 -11.81 -3.79 17.14
CA ALA A 258 -13.06 -4.45 17.48
C ALA A 258 -13.05 -5.93 17.09
N THR A 259 -13.76 -6.74 17.88
CA THR A 259 -14.11 -8.11 17.50
C THR A 259 -15.43 -8.10 16.75
N VAL A 260 -15.56 -8.96 15.74
CA VAL A 260 -16.78 -9.10 14.95
C VAL A 260 -17.62 -10.24 15.55
N PRO A 261 -18.85 -9.97 16.01
CA PRO A 261 -19.75 -11.03 16.49
C PRO A 261 -20.15 -11.94 15.32
N ASN A 262 -20.42 -13.22 15.63
CA ASN A 262 -20.93 -14.21 14.67
C ASN A 262 -20.14 -14.30 13.35
N LEU A 263 -18.80 -14.18 13.43
CA LEU A 263 -17.93 -14.21 12.25
C LEU A 263 -18.08 -15.48 11.38
N ARG A 264 -18.62 -16.57 11.95
CA ARG A 264 -18.94 -17.81 11.22
C ARG A 264 -20.06 -17.64 10.19
N ASP A 265 -20.97 -16.71 10.44
CA ASP A 265 -22.11 -16.41 9.57
C ASP A 265 -21.76 -15.35 8.52
N THR A 266 -20.60 -14.70 8.68
CA THR A 266 -20.08 -13.71 7.75
C THR A 266 -19.47 -14.38 6.53
N VAL A 267 -20.11 -14.23 5.37
CA VAL A 267 -19.66 -14.87 4.13
C VAL A 267 -18.58 -14.02 3.45
N PRO A 268 -17.35 -14.54 3.25
CA PRO A 268 -16.33 -13.89 2.42
C PRO A 268 -16.75 -13.93 0.94
N CYS A 269 -16.56 -12.84 0.21
CA CYS A 269 -17.02 -12.73 -1.18
C CYS A 269 -16.02 -11.97 -2.07
N ALA A 270 -15.54 -12.62 -3.13
CA ALA A 270 -14.56 -12.04 -4.06
C ALA A 270 -15.13 -10.84 -4.82
N ARG A 271 -16.37 -10.96 -5.31
CA ARG A 271 -17.04 -9.90 -6.06
C ARG A 271 -17.20 -8.63 -5.22
N CYS A 272 -17.64 -8.76 -3.97
CA CYS A 272 -17.82 -7.61 -3.09
C CYS A 272 -16.49 -6.99 -2.67
N LEU A 273 -15.47 -7.81 -2.41
CA LEU A 273 -14.12 -7.31 -2.13
C LEU A 273 -13.58 -6.51 -3.32
N CYS A 274 -13.63 -7.06 -4.53
CA CYS A 274 -13.17 -6.38 -5.74
C CYS A 274 -13.96 -5.11 -6.05
N PHE A 275 -15.30 -5.16 -5.91
CA PHE A 275 -16.15 -3.99 -6.09
C PHE A 275 -15.80 -2.90 -5.08
N TRP A 276 -15.68 -3.25 -3.79
CA TRP A 276 -15.31 -2.31 -2.73
C TRP A 276 -13.95 -1.66 -3.00
N ILE A 277 -12.91 -2.44 -3.33
CA ILE A 277 -11.58 -1.90 -3.66
C ILE A 277 -11.68 -0.93 -4.84
N ARG A 278 -12.35 -1.33 -5.92
CA ARG A 278 -12.46 -0.51 -7.13
C ARG A 278 -13.22 0.78 -6.89
N GLU A 279 -14.44 0.69 -6.36
CA GLU A 279 -15.33 1.84 -6.21
C GLU A 279 -14.80 2.83 -5.19
N LEU A 280 -14.34 2.38 -4.02
CA LEU A 280 -13.86 3.31 -3.00
C LEU A 280 -12.52 3.96 -3.37
N ALA A 281 -11.64 3.23 -4.04
CA ALA A 281 -10.41 3.82 -4.53
C ALA A 281 -10.68 4.84 -5.66
N ALA A 282 -11.66 4.58 -6.54
CA ALA A 282 -12.10 5.53 -7.56
C ALA A 282 -12.73 6.79 -6.93
N GLN A 283 -13.61 6.63 -5.94
CA GLN A 283 -14.21 7.74 -5.20
C GLN A 283 -13.14 8.60 -4.49
N HIS A 284 -12.12 7.96 -3.93
CA HIS A 284 -10.99 8.67 -3.33
C HIS A 284 -10.25 9.54 -4.35
N ASP A 285 -9.94 9.01 -5.53
CA ASP A 285 -9.30 9.79 -6.60
C ASP A 285 -10.19 10.95 -7.06
N THR A 286 -11.50 10.71 -7.24
CA THR A 286 -12.45 11.78 -7.57
C THR A 286 -12.47 12.86 -6.50
N ARG A 287 -12.43 12.49 -5.21
CA ARG A 287 -12.36 13.46 -4.12
C ARG A 287 -11.07 14.28 -4.16
N LEU A 288 -9.92 13.68 -4.45
CA LEU A 288 -8.67 14.41 -4.60
C LEU A 288 -8.70 15.41 -5.77
N VAL A 289 -9.39 15.07 -6.86
CA VAL A 289 -9.55 15.96 -8.02
C VAL A 289 -10.56 17.09 -7.74
N LEU A 290 -11.66 16.78 -7.04
CA LEU A 290 -12.72 17.74 -6.68
C LEU A 290 -12.32 18.65 -5.53
N GLN A 291 -11.39 18.22 -4.68
CA GLN A 291 -10.60 19.12 -3.84
C GLN A 291 -9.73 19.94 -4.79
N ALA A 292 -10.35 20.95 -5.41
CA ALA A 292 -9.67 21.88 -6.28
C ALA A 292 -8.35 22.29 -5.58
N PRO A 293 -7.20 22.25 -6.26
CA PRO A 293 -6.03 22.92 -5.73
C PRO A 293 -6.49 24.33 -5.35
N PRO A 294 -6.08 24.87 -4.18
CA PRO A 294 -6.46 26.22 -3.81
C PRO A 294 -6.19 27.09 -5.03
N SER A 295 -7.25 27.69 -5.57
CA SER A 295 -7.17 28.42 -6.82
C SER A 295 -5.96 29.34 -6.72
N PRO A 296 -5.09 29.42 -7.75
CA PRO A 296 -4.09 30.46 -7.79
C PRO A 296 -4.86 31.77 -7.89
N SER A 297 -5.19 32.35 -6.73
CA SER A 297 -5.84 33.63 -6.63
C SER A 297 -4.81 34.64 -7.13
N HIS A 298 -4.97 35.00 -8.40
CA HIS A 298 -4.74 36.34 -8.92
C HIS A 298 -3.41 37.02 -8.53
N TYR A 299 -2.50 37.08 -9.51
CA TYR A 299 -1.63 38.24 -9.73
C TYR A 299 -2.44 39.50 -10.13
N ALA A 300 -3.57 39.76 -9.45
CA ALA A 300 -4.27 41.02 -9.55
C ALA A 300 -4.05 41.75 -8.24
N ILE A 301 -3.30 42.84 -8.37
CA ILE A 301 -3.19 43.92 -7.40
C ILE A 301 -4.62 44.41 -7.15
N GLU A 302 -5.23 43.95 -6.09
CA GLU A 302 -6.32 44.61 -5.38
C GLU A 302 -6.43 43.92 -4.02
N VAL A 303 -6.37 44.73 -2.97
CA VAL A 303 -6.16 44.36 -1.57
C VAL A 303 -7.48 43.90 -0.94
N PRO A 304 -7.59 42.64 -0.45
CA PRO A 304 -8.64 42.29 0.49
C PRO A 304 -8.08 41.41 1.63
N ASP A 305 -7.75 42.07 2.73
CA ASP A 305 -7.72 41.58 4.12
C ASP A 305 -7.40 40.08 4.35
N MET A 306 -6.13 39.71 4.17
CA MET A 306 -5.56 38.45 4.70
C MET A 306 -5.45 38.54 6.23
N ARG A 307 -6.48 38.10 6.95
CA ARG A 307 -6.38 37.78 8.39
C ARG A 307 -7.11 36.50 8.75
N ARG A 308 -6.55 35.37 8.30
CA ARG A 308 -6.57 34.15 9.12
C ARG A 308 -5.15 33.60 9.13
N SER A 309 -4.35 34.10 10.06
CA SER A 309 -3.10 33.50 10.47
C SER A 309 -3.38 32.06 10.88
N GLU A 310 -2.99 31.10 10.05
CA GLU A 310 -2.88 29.71 10.48
C GLU A 310 -1.80 29.68 11.56
N SER A 311 -2.23 29.51 12.81
CA SER A 311 -1.33 29.56 13.96
C SER A 311 -0.32 28.42 13.89
N ILE A 312 0.98 28.74 14.03
CA ILE A 312 2.04 27.74 14.16
C ILE A 312 1.68 26.75 15.27
N THR A 313 1.54 25.48 14.90
CA THR A 313 1.04 24.45 15.82
C THR A 313 2.08 24.21 16.92
N GLY A 314 1.61 24.26 18.18
CA GLY A 314 2.42 24.03 19.39
C GLY A 314 3.11 25.27 19.98
N LEU A 315 3.13 26.41 19.28
CA LEU A 315 3.83 27.62 19.75
C LEU A 315 3.26 28.16 21.07
N ALA A 316 1.94 28.17 21.24
CA ALA A 316 1.29 28.63 22.47
C ALA A 316 1.70 27.78 23.69
N ALA A 317 1.66 26.44 23.55
CA ALA A 317 2.03 25.51 24.61
C ALA A 317 3.54 25.56 24.96
N LEU A 318 4.40 25.85 23.96
CA LEU A 318 5.82 26.07 24.19
C LEU A 318 6.08 27.37 24.95
N ALA A 319 5.41 28.45 24.53
CA ALA A 319 5.56 29.76 25.15
C ALA A 319 5.06 29.81 26.60
N GLU A 320 3.98 29.09 26.91
CA GLU A 320 3.48 28.93 28.27
C GLU A 320 4.51 28.18 29.15
N ARG A 321 5.06 27.06 28.67
CA ARG A 321 6.11 26.30 29.37
C ARG A 321 7.37 27.12 29.61
N ALA A 322 7.79 27.90 28.60
CA ALA A 322 8.95 28.77 28.69
C ALA A 322 8.70 30.07 29.50
N LYS A 323 7.43 30.35 29.86
CA LYS A 323 6.96 31.57 30.53
C LYS A 323 7.43 32.84 29.82
N LEU A 324 7.18 32.90 28.51
CA LEU A 324 7.55 34.06 27.68
C LEU A 324 6.49 35.17 27.76
N PRO A 325 6.89 36.46 27.79
CA PRO A 325 5.96 37.58 27.66
C PRO A 325 5.24 37.61 26.28
N ALA A 326 3.98 38.03 26.25
CA ALA A 326 3.14 38.05 25.04
C ALA A 326 3.80 38.75 23.84
N HIS A 327 4.37 39.94 24.04
CA HIS A 327 5.02 40.70 22.97
C HIS A 327 6.21 39.96 22.32
N LYS A 328 6.94 39.13 23.08
CA LYS A 328 8.05 38.31 22.55
C LYS A 328 7.52 37.09 21.79
N ILE A 329 6.39 36.52 22.22
CA ILE A 329 5.71 35.42 21.52
C ILE A 329 5.25 35.89 20.14
N ASP A 330 4.69 37.10 20.06
CA ASP A 330 4.20 37.65 18.78
C ASP A 330 5.36 37.94 17.81
N GLN A 331 6.51 38.44 18.30
CA GLN A 331 7.72 38.61 17.49
C GLN A 331 8.27 37.27 16.98
N ILE A 332 8.39 36.28 17.87
CA ILE A 332 8.80 34.93 17.50
C ILE A 332 7.85 34.33 16.47
N ARG A 333 6.53 34.50 16.66
CA ARG A 333 5.52 34.00 15.72
C ARG A 333 5.71 34.60 14.33
N ALA A 334 5.85 35.93 14.25
CA ALA A 334 6.02 36.62 12.97
C ALA A 334 7.27 36.15 12.21
N GLU A 335 8.39 35.93 12.91
CA GLU A 335 9.62 35.46 12.28
C GLU A 335 9.54 33.97 11.88
N LEU A 336 8.89 33.13 12.68
CA LEU A 336 8.67 31.73 12.32
C LEU A 336 7.69 31.57 11.15
N GLU A 337 6.66 32.42 11.08
CA GLU A 337 5.77 32.50 9.92
C GLU A 337 6.54 32.94 8.68
N ALA A 338 7.46 33.90 8.81
CA ALA A 338 8.34 34.34 7.72
C ALA A 338 9.32 33.24 7.26
N LEU A 339 9.74 32.35 8.15
CA LEU A 339 10.54 31.16 7.84
C LEU A 339 9.71 30.00 7.26
N GLY A 340 8.37 30.13 7.21
CA GLY A 340 7.47 29.09 6.72
C GLY A 340 7.29 27.90 7.67
N ALA A 341 7.53 28.09 8.97
CA ALA A 341 7.40 27.03 9.96
C ALA A 341 5.91 26.71 10.23
N ILE A 342 5.52 25.44 10.11
CA ILE A 342 4.13 25.01 10.35
C ILE A 342 3.98 24.41 11.76
N HIS A 343 5.01 23.73 12.26
CA HIS A 343 5.01 23.07 13.56
C HIS A 343 6.35 23.25 14.30
N ILE A 344 6.30 23.57 15.60
CA ILE A 344 7.52 23.87 16.40
C ILE A 344 8.51 22.69 16.55
N ALA A 345 8.04 21.46 16.36
CA ALA A 345 8.86 20.24 16.46
C ALA A 345 9.83 20.06 15.28
N GLU A 346 9.60 20.77 14.17
CA GLU A 346 10.45 20.71 12.98
C GLU A 346 11.70 21.60 13.12
N LEU A 347 11.62 22.62 13.97
CA LEU A 347 12.68 23.59 14.19
C LEU A 347 13.80 22.96 15.03
N THR A 348 15.05 23.12 14.62
CA THR A 348 16.27 22.73 15.34
C THR A 348 16.74 23.83 16.30
N ALA A 349 17.70 23.55 17.19
CA ALA A 349 18.25 24.59 18.08
C ALA A 349 18.93 25.74 17.31
N ALA A 350 19.53 25.44 16.16
CA ALA A 350 20.12 26.44 15.29
C ALA A 350 19.04 27.36 14.69
N ASP A 351 17.88 26.82 14.31
CA ASP A 351 16.77 27.61 13.73
C ASP A 351 16.17 28.59 14.74
N TRP A 352 16.10 28.20 16.02
CA TRP A 352 15.67 29.12 17.08
C TRP A 352 16.70 30.23 17.32
N GLN A 353 17.99 29.89 17.27
CA GLN A 353 19.08 30.84 17.48
C GLN A 353 19.29 31.80 16.30
N SER A 354 18.82 31.44 15.09
CA SER A 354 18.92 32.27 13.90
C SER A 354 17.80 33.32 13.78
N LEU A 355 16.78 33.27 14.64
CA LEU A 355 15.74 34.29 14.72
C LEU A 355 16.32 35.67 15.05
N SER A 356 15.93 36.72 14.33
CA SER A 356 16.39 38.09 14.60
C SER A 356 15.93 38.60 15.96
N CYS A 357 14.81 38.11 16.47
CA CYS A 357 14.35 38.40 17.83
C CYS A 357 15.12 37.64 18.92
N TRP A 358 15.92 36.62 18.58
CA TRP A 358 16.64 35.78 19.56
C TRP A 358 17.52 36.57 20.54
N PRO A 359 18.32 37.57 20.10
CA PRO A 359 19.14 38.38 21.01
C PRO A 359 18.32 39.27 21.96
N THR A 360 17.04 39.51 21.68
CA THR A 360 16.14 40.32 22.53
C THR A 360 15.57 39.52 23.71
N LEU A 361 15.70 38.19 23.67
CA LEU A 361 15.38 37.29 24.77
C LEU A 361 16.47 37.35 25.83
N LEU A 362 16.09 37.37 27.11
CA LEU A 362 17.04 37.29 28.20
C LEU A 362 17.73 35.91 28.20
N PRO A 363 18.98 35.78 28.69
CA PRO A 363 19.69 34.49 28.70
C PRO A 363 18.95 33.35 29.42
N PHE A 364 18.08 33.67 30.39
CA PHE A 364 17.22 32.68 31.06
C PHE A 364 15.96 32.33 30.25
N GLU A 365 15.45 33.22 29.42
CA GLU A 365 14.36 32.93 28.48
C GLU A 365 14.84 32.03 27.35
N GLN A 366 16.01 32.34 26.77
CA GLN A 366 16.64 31.52 25.73
C GLN A 366 16.84 30.07 26.20
N ARG A 367 17.38 29.87 27.40
CA ARG A 367 17.59 28.53 27.99
C ARG A 367 16.28 27.78 28.23
N ARG A 368 15.25 28.45 28.77
CA ARG A 368 13.93 27.82 29.00
C ARG A 368 13.23 27.45 27.71
N LEU A 369 13.33 28.29 26.68
CA LEU A 369 12.74 28.05 25.37
C LEU A 369 13.36 26.82 24.70
N LEU A 370 14.70 26.68 24.74
CA LEU A 370 15.38 25.47 24.23
C LEU A 370 15.07 24.22 25.06
N ALA A 371 15.02 24.34 26.39
CA ALA A 371 14.71 23.21 27.28
C ALA A 371 13.25 22.74 27.19
N SER A 372 12.32 23.61 26.81
CA SER A 372 10.89 23.26 26.70
C SER A 372 10.54 22.53 25.39
N ARG A 373 11.53 22.31 24.51
CA ARG A 373 11.37 21.59 23.24
C ARG A 373 11.51 20.07 23.39
N SER A 374 12.28 19.61 24.38
CA SER A 374 12.32 18.21 24.82
C SER A 374 11.10 17.88 25.66
#